data_AF-A0A7K0DH34-F1
#
_entry.id   AF-A0A7K0DH34-F1
#
_cell.length_a   1.000
_cell.length_b   1.000
_cell.length_c   1.000
_cell.angle_alpha   90.00
_cell.angle_beta   90.00
_cell.angle_gamma   90.00
#
_symmetry.space_group_name_H-M   'P 1'
#
loop_
_entity.id
_entity.type
_entity.pdbx_description
1 polymer ?
#
loop_
_entity_poly.entity_id
_entity_poly.type
_entity_poly.pdbx_seq_one_letter_code
_entity_poly.pdbx_strand_id
1 'polypeptide(L)'
;MTGKVQVEIAGLRSTAGGLDDVASRIRAIHSEIASTAASYDGCWGDDEFGRPFAEGDHGYNARNVSLQGVLGQQAQRLVADAQGLKDGATALETTETDNTDGFRS
;
A
#
# COMPACT_ATOMS: atom_id res chain seq x y z
N MET A 1 29.68 -18.32 5.73
CA MET A 1 28.62 -17.40 6.19
C MET A 1 27.47 -17.28 5.18
N THR A 2 27.62 -17.80 3.96
CA THR A 2 26.67 -17.74 2.84
C THR A 2 25.23 -18.18 3.16
N GLY A 3 25.06 -19.23 3.97
CA GLY A 3 23.72 -19.71 4.31
C GLY A 3 22.86 -18.71 5.11
N LYS A 4 23.46 -17.86 5.93
CA LYS A 4 22.71 -16.86 6.71
C LYS A 4 22.24 -15.71 5.81
N VAL A 5 23.10 -15.25 4.91
CA VAL A 5 22.79 -14.17 3.97
C VAL A 5 21.67 -14.58 3.01
N GLN A 6 21.74 -15.80 2.45
CA GLN A 6 20.66 -16.34 1.60
C GLN A 6 19.31 -16.42 2.32
N VAL A 7 19.30 -16.86 3.59
CA VAL A 7 18.07 -16.90 4.41
C VAL A 7 17.52 -15.49 4.66
N GLU A 8 18.38 -14.50 4.91
CA GLU A 8 17.97 -13.11 5.08
C GLU A 8 17.40 -12.51 3.77
N ILE A 9 18.03 -12.78 2.62
CA ILE A 9 17.52 -12.36 1.29
C ILE A 9 16.14 -12.95 1.02
N ALA A 10 15.95 -14.26 1.27
CA ALA A 10 14.66 -14.91 1.10
C ALA A 10 13.59 -14.30 2.03
N GLY A 11 13.97 -13.98 3.27
CA GLY A 11 13.12 -13.27 4.22
C GLY A 11 12.66 -11.90 3.69
N LEU A 12 13.59 -11.07 3.21
CA LEU A 12 13.29 -9.77 2.62
C LEU A 12 12.31 -9.87 1.45
N ARG A 13 12.56 -10.82 0.52
CA ARG A 13 11.67 -11.05 -0.63
C ARG A 13 10.28 -11.52 -0.19
N SER A 14 10.19 -12.41 0.80
CA SER A 14 8.91 -12.88 1.33
C SER A 14 8.12 -11.76 1.99
N THR A 15 8.76 -10.92 2.81
CA THR A 15 8.10 -9.78 3.45
C THR A 15 7.62 -8.77 2.41
N ALA A 16 8.44 -8.49 1.39
CA ALA A 16 8.03 -7.62 0.28
C ALA A 16 6.77 -8.12 -0.42
N GLY A 17 6.69 -9.42 -0.73
CA GLY A 17 5.50 -10.04 -1.31
C GLY A 17 4.26 -9.88 -0.41
N GLY A 18 4.42 -10.09 0.90
CA GLY A 18 3.31 -9.88 1.85
C GLY A 18 2.82 -8.43 1.90
N LEU A 19 3.73 -7.45 1.82
CA LEU A 19 3.35 -6.04 1.77
C LEU A 19 2.63 -5.67 0.47
N ASP A 20 3.06 -6.22 -0.68
CA ASP A 20 2.37 -6.05 -1.95
C ASP A 20 0.95 -6.61 -1.92
N ASP A 21 0.76 -7.79 -1.33
CA ASP A 21 -0.55 -8.43 -1.19
C ASP A 21 -1.49 -7.57 -0.33
N VAL A 22 -1.00 -7.05 0.80
CA VAL A 22 -1.80 -6.15 1.65
C VAL A 22 -2.11 -4.86 0.90
N ALA A 23 -1.14 -4.27 0.19
CA ALA A 23 -1.38 -3.08 -0.61
C ALA A 23 -2.45 -3.30 -1.69
N SER A 24 -2.41 -4.45 -2.37
CA SER A 24 -3.40 -4.85 -3.37
C SER A 24 -4.80 -4.96 -2.76
N ARG A 25 -4.93 -5.59 -1.59
CA ARG A 25 -6.21 -5.69 -0.86
C ARG A 25 -6.75 -4.33 -0.45
N ILE A 26 -5.90 -3.42 0.03
CA ILE A 26 -6.31 -2.05 0.38
C ILE A 26 -6.80 -1.31 -0.87
N ARG A 27 -6.11 -1.44 -2.01
CA ARG A 27 -6.57 -0.84 -3.28
C ARG A 27 -7.92 -1.38 -3.72
N ALA A 28 -8.14 -2.70 -3.60
CA ALA A 28 -9.42 -3.31 -3.94
C ALA A 28 -10.56 -2.78 -3.05
N ILE A 29 -10.35 -2.73 -1.73
CA ILE A 29 -11.31 -2.15 -0.77
C ILE A 29 -11.59 -0.68 -1.10
N HIS A 30 -10.53 0.10 -1.37
CA HIS A 30 -10.68 1.50 -1.74
C HIS A 30 -11.48 1.68 -3.03
N SER A 31 -11.22 0.86 -4.06
CA SER A 31 -11.95 0.89 -5.32
C SER A 31 -13.44 0.56 -5.12
N GLU A 32 -13.75 -0.44 -4.29
CA GLU A 32 -15.13 -0.82 -3.97
C GLU A 32 -15.87 0.29 -3.23
N ILE A 33 -15.22 0.90 -2.23
CA ILE A 33 -15.77 2.05 -1.49
C ILE A 33 -16.00 3.22 -2.45
N ALA A 34 -15.03 3.56 -3.30
CA ALA A 34 -15.15 4.68 -4.22
C ALA A 34 -16.28 4.47 -5.24
N SER A 35 -16.40 3.26 -5.79
CA SER A 35 -17.48 2.88 -6.72
C SER A 35 -18.85 2.95 -6.05
N THR A 36 -18.97 2.39 -4.85
CA THR A 36 -20.23 2.39 -4.10
C THR A 36 -20.61 3.81 -3.69
N ALA A 37 -19.65 4.57 -3.14
CA ALA A 37 -19.84 5.96 -2.75
C ALA A 37 -20.34 6.83 -3.89
N ALA A 38 -19.76 6.68 -5.09
CA ALA A 38 -20.19 7.43 -6.27
C ALA A 38 -21.62 7.06 -6.72
N SER A 39 -22.05 5.81 -6.50
CA SER A 39 -23.38 5.34 -6.91
C SER A 39 -24.52 5.90 -6.06
N TYR A 40 -24.22 6.32 -4.82
CA TYR A 40 -25.19 6.88 -3.87
C TYR A 40 -24.90 8.35 -3.54
N ASP A 41 -24.03 9.00 -4.31
CA ASP A 41 -23.68 10.38 -4.04
C ASP A 41 -24.88 11.32 -4.33
N GLY A 42 -25.08 12.30 -3.45
CA GLY A 42 -26.15 13.30 -3.60
C GLY A 42 -27.60 12.83 -3.32
N CYS A 43 -27.84 11.58 -2.91
CA CYS A 43 -29.21 11.10 -2.63
C CYS A 43 -29.74 11.44 -1.22
N TRP A 44 -29.07 12.36 -0.52
CA TRP A 44 -29.30 12.63 0.92
C TRP A 44 -30.45 13.59 1.20
N GLY A 45 -30.93 14.31 0.19
CA GLY A 45 -32.02 15.27 0.32
C GLY A 45 -31.57 16.63 0.88
N ASP A 46 -32.49 17.59 0.78
CA ASP A 46 -32.28 19.01 1.13
C ASP A 46 -32.96 19.43 2.44
N ASP A 47 -33.43 18.45 3.21
CA ASP A 47 -34.13 18.66 4.48
C ASP A 47 -33.15 18.96 5.63
N GLU A 48 -33.71 19.10 6.84
CA GLU A 48 -32.97 19.41 8.06
C GLU A 48 -31.94 18.33 8.47
N PHE A 49 -31.98 17.15 7.82
CA PHE A 49 -31.05 16.05 8.07
C PHE A 49 -30.07 15.85 6.90
N GLY A 50 -30.56 15.89 5.66
CA GLY A 50 -29.80 15.63 4.45
C GLY A 50 -28.72 16.66 4.16
N ARG A 51 -29.05 17.95 4.28
CA ARG A 51 -28.09 19.02 4.00
C ARG A 51 -26.93 19.06 5.02
N PRO A 52 -27.16 18.98 6.34
CA PRO A 52 -26.07 18.87 7.31
C PRO A 52 -25.25 17.59 7.14
N PHE A 53 -25.88 16.47 6.76
CA PHE A 53 -25.17 15.24 6.46
C PHE A 53 -24.23 15.39 5.27
N ALA A 54 -24.67 15.99 4.17
CA ALA A 54 -23.86 16.15 2.96
C ALA A 54 -22.79 17.23 3.11
N GLU A 55 -23.18 18.44 3.55
CA GLU A 55 -22.37 19.66 3.46
C GLU A 55 -21.89 20.25 4.80
N GLY A 56 -22.27 19.66 5.95
CA GLY A 56 -21.76 20.14 7.23
C GLY A 56 -20.22 20.13 7.28
N ASP A 57 -19.61 20.85 8.24
CA ASP A 57 -18.14 20.92 8.40
C ASP A 57 -17.47 19.53 8.52
N HIS A 58 -18.24 18.53 8.98
CA HIS A 58 -17.86 17.12 9.05
C HIS A 58 -18.81 16.22 8.24
N GLY A 59 -19.45 16.79 7.23
CA GLY A 59 -20.36 16.11 6.34
C GLY A 59 -19.65 15.10 5.44
N TYR A 60 -20.46 14.29 4.78
CA TYR A 60 -20.03 13.21 3.90
C TYR A 60 -19.05 13.70 2.83
N ASN A 61 -19.32 14.84 2.18
CA ASN A 61 -18.49 15.36 1.09
C ASN A 61 -17.05 15.65 1.55
N ALA A 62 -16.88 16.23 2.73
CA ALA A 62 -15.56 16.50 3.29
C ALA A 62 -14.83 15.22 3.75
N ARG A 63 -15.57 14.29 4.38
CA ARG A 63 -15.00 13.06 4.94
C ARG A 63 -14.67 12.01 3.90
N ASN A 64 -15.47 11.89 2.84
CA ASN A 64 -15.27 10.92 1.77
C ASN A 64 -13.93 11.17 1.05
N VAL A 65 -13.64 12.44 0.70
CA VAL A 65 -12.36 12.82 0.07
C VAL A 65 -11.18 12.46 0.98
N SER A 66 -11.28 12.78 2.27
CA SER A 66 -10.23 12.49 3.25
C SER A 66 -10.00 10.98 3.41
N LEU A 67 -11.08 10.19 3.48
CA LEU A 67 -11.02 8.73 3.61
C LEU A 67 -10.37 8.08 2.39
N GLN A 68 -10.80 8.47 1.19
CA GLN A 68 -10.23 7.97 -0.06
C GLN A 68 -8.74 8.31 -0.18
N GLY A 69 -8.37 9.54 0.19
CA GLY A 69 -6.97 9.97 0.24
C GLY A 69 -6.11 9.11 1.17
N VAL A 70 -6.57 8.88 2.39
CA VAL A 70 -5.84 8.07 3.39
C VAL A 70 -5.66 6.62 2.94
N LEU A 71 -6.71 5.99 2.38
CA LEU A 71 -6.63 4.62 1.87
C LEU A 71 -5.64 4.51 0.71
N GLY A 72 -5.67 5.46 -0.22
CA GLY A 72 -4.72 5.54 -1.33
C GLY A 72 -3.28 5.69 -0.85
N GLN A 73 -3.02 6.60 0.09
CA GLN A 73 -1.68 6.85 0.65
C GLN A 73 -1.13 5.62 1.39
N GLN A 74 -1.96 4.93 2.18
CA GLN A 74 -1.51 3.72 2.87
C GLN A 74 -1.11 2.61 1.89
N ALA A 75 -1.90 2.39 0.83
CA ALA A 75 -1.55 1.41 -0.19
C ALA A 75 -0.26 1.77 -0.94
N GLN A 76 -0.04 3.05 -1.23
CA GLN A 76 1.21 3.53 -1.85
C GLN A 76 2.41 3.29 -0.93
N ARG A 77 2.28 3.58 0.37
CA ARG A 77 3.36 3.37 1.33
C ARG A 77 3.77 1.91 1.43
N LEU A 78 2.81 0.99 1.49
CA LEU A 78 3.11 -0.44 1.55
C LEU A 78 3.85 -0.94 0.29
N VAL A 79 3.51 -0.42 -0.90
CA VAL A 79 4.27 -0.73 -2.12
C VAL A 79 5.68 -0.15 -2.08
N ALA A 80 5.85 1.07 -1.57
CA ALA A 80 7.18 1.66 -1.43
C ALA A 80 8.06 0.86 -0.46
N ASP A 81 7.49 0.43 0.68
CA ASP A 81 8.18 -0.43 1.64
C ASP A 81 8.53 -1.79 1.01
N ALA A 82 7.61 -2.41 0.26
CA ALA A 82 7.87 -3.65 -0.48
C ALA A 82 9.01 -3.49 -1.50
N GLN A 83 9.04 -2.38 -2.23
CA GLN A 83 10.10 -2.09 -3.21
C GLN A 83 11.46 -1.94 -2.52
N GLY A 84 11.54 -1.20 -1.41
CA GLY A 84 12.79 -1.04 -0.66
C GLY A 84 13.36 -2.37 -0.18
N LEU A 85 12.49 -3.31 0.25
CA LEU A 85 12.92 -4.65 0.64
C LEU A 85 13.45 -5.48 -0.55
N LYS A 86 12.82 -5.38 -1.73
CA LYS A 86 13.29 -6.04 -2.95
C LYS A 86 14.64 -5.49 -3.43
N ASP A 87 14.81 -4.18 -3.35
CA ASP A 87 16.05 -3.50 -3.72
C ASP A 87 17.18 -3.91 -2.77
N GLY A 88 16.91 -3.94 -1.46
CA GLY A 88 17.88 -4.41 -0.46
C GLY A 88 18.26 -5.88 -0.66
N ALA A 89 17.28 -6.75 -0.94
CA ALA A 89 17.54 -8.15 -1.27
C ALA A 89 18.45 -8.30 -2.49
N THR A 90 18.19 -7.52 -3.55
CA THR A 90 18.99 -7.54 -4.78
C THR A 90 20.42 -7.05 -4.53
N ALA A 91 20.59 -5.98 -3.75
CA ALA A 91 21.92 -5.45 -3.42
C ALA A 91 22.78 -6.46 -2.63
N LEU A 92 22.18 -7.20 -1.69
CA LEU A 92 22.86 -8.25 -0.94
C LEU A 92 23.27 -9.42 -1.86
N GLU A 93 22.39 -9.83 -2.76
CA GLU A 93 22.62 -10.92 -3.71
C GLU A 93 23.77 -10.60 -4.68
N THR A 94 23.80 -9.35 -5.19
CA THR A 94 24.92 -8.84 -5.99
C THR A 94 26.22 -8.84 -5.21
N THR A 95 26.21 -8.31 -3.98
CA THR A 95 27.41 -8.27 -3.12
C THR A 95 27.97 -9.66 -2.84
N GLU A 96 27.10 -10.65 -2.62
CA GLU A 96 27.51 -12.03 -2.37
C GLU A 96 28.10 -12.70 -3.62
N THR A 97 27.53 -12.41 -4.79
CA THR A 97 28.04 -12.89 -6.09
C THR A 97 29.43 -12.30 -6.37
N ASP A 98 29.59 -10.99 -6.24
CA ASP A 98 30.85 -10.29 -6.47
C ASP A 98 31.97 -10.79 -5.54
N ASN A 99 31.65 -10.98 -4.26
CA ASN A 99 32.58 -11.56 -3.30
C ASN A 99 32.99 -12.98 -3.70
N THR A 100 32.03 -13.82 -4.08
CA THR A 100 32.29 -15.21 -4.46
C THR A 100 33.20 -15.30 -5.69
N ASP A 101 33.01 -14.43 -6.67
CA ASP A 101 33.83 -14.39 -7.88
C ASP A 101 35.23 -13.83 -7.60
N GLY A 102 35.35 -12.81 -6.74
CA GLY A 102 36.63 -12.25 -6.30
C GLY A 102 37.48 -13.22 -5.45
N PHE A 103 36.87 -14.11 -4.67
CA PHE A 103 37.61 -15.16 -3.94
C PHE A 103 37.98 -16.39 -4.78
N ARG A 104 37.52 -16.47 -6.04
CA ARG A 104 37.84 -17.56 -6.97
C ARG A 104 38.94 -17.20 -7.98
N SER A 105 39.38 -15.94 -8.03
CA SER A 105 40.55 -15.48 -8.79
C SER A 105 41.80 -15.43 -7.93
#